data_AF-A0A3L7NVZ7-F1
#
_entry.id   AF-A0A3L7NVZ7-F1
#
_cell.length_a   1.000
_cell.length_b   1.000
_cell.length_c   1.000
_cell.angle_alpha   90.00
_cell.angle_beta   90.00
_cell.angle_gamma   90.00
#
_symmetry.space_group_name_H-M   'P 1'
#
loop_
_entity.id
_entity.type
_entity.pdbx_description
1 polymer ?
#
loop_
_entity_poly.entity_id
_entity_poly.type
_entity_poly.pdbx_seq_one_letter_code
_entity_poly.pdbx_strand_id
1 'polypeptide(L)'
;MKTGYVVLILLLSAAAKFSVARSDEKTPDSQAEAKPAMVPTLDQARRQAEILHTAMHATLQVVHHRYYQEDEGLLLPAATLKEVFAELEKEEGVTLRWLAVEGQVMNTDHSARDEFEREAVKALKSGKLEYEQVENGTYRRAGPITLSNHCLKCHVPDRKSTEDRTAGLIISIPVK
;
A
#
# COMPACT_ATOMS: atom_id res chain seq x y z
N MET A 1 8.33 -73.73 -35.49
CA MET A 1 8.41 -73.61 -34.02
C MET A 1 7.99 -72.21 -33.61
N LYS A 2 7.10 -72.13 -32.61
CA LYS A 2 6.59 -70.95 -31.88
C LYS A 2 5.56 -70.08 -32.63
N THR A 3 4.25 -70.30 -32.40
CA THR A 3 3.35 -69.76 -31.35
C THR A 3 2.99 -68.29 -31.49
N GLY A 4 1.69 -68.01 -31.57
CA GLY A 4 1.07 -66.70 -31.42
C GLY A 4 -0.45 -66.81 -31.51
N TYR A 5 -1.09 -67.15 -30.38
CA TYR A 5 -2.54 -67.26 -30.24
C TYR A 5 -3.21 -65.88 -30.40
N VAL A 6 -4.26 -65.82 -31.24
CA VAL A 6 -5.24 -64.73 -31.24
C VAL A 6 -6.28 -65.07 -30.16
N VAL A 7 -6.31 -64.29 -29.08
CA VAL A 7 -7.38 -64.37 -28.08
C VAL A 7 -8.34 -63.20 -28.33
N LEU A 8 -9.52 -63.58 -28.82
CA LEU A 8 -10.71 -62.76 -28.95
C LEU A 8 -11.31 -62.58 -27.53
N ILE A 9 -11.27 -61.37 -26.99
CA ILE A 9 -11.97 -61.04 -25.74
C ILE A 9 -13.22 -60.22 -26.09
N LEU A 10 -14.37 -60.86 -25.84
CA LEU A 10 -15.71 -60.30 -25.87
C LEU A 10 -15.84 -59.11 -24.91
N LEU A 11 -16.32 -57.99 -25.44
CA LEU A 11 -16.77 -56.82 -24.67
C LEU A 11 -18.00 -57.20 -23.84
N LEU A 12 -17.82 -57.34 -22.51
CA LEU A 12 -18.93 -57.30 -21.56
C LEU A 12 -19.09 -55.88 -21.01
N SER A 13 -20.21 -55.26 -21.39
CA SER A 13 -20.69 -53.98 -20.89
C SER A 13 -21.04 -54.08 -19.40
N ALA A 14 -20.24 -53.43 -18.54
CA ALA A 14 -20.62 -53.16 -17.15
C ALA A 14 -20.72 -51.64 -16.97
N ALA A 15 -21.93 -51.11 -17.15
CA ALA A 15 -22.25 -49.73 -16.77
C ALA A 15 -22.35 -49.64 -15.24
N ALA A 16 -21.20 -49.49 -14.58
CA ALA A 16 -21.16 -49.11 -13.17
C ALA A 16 -21.57 -47.64 -13.05
N LYS A 17 -22.79 -47.39 -12.55
CA LYS A 17 -23.22 -46.05 -12.13
C LYS A 17 -22.41 -45.64 -10.91
N PHE A 18 -21.26 -45.00 -11.14
CA PHE A 18 -20.53 -44.28 -10.09
C PHE A 18 -21.35 -43.06 -9.71
N SER A 19 -22.12 -43.18 -8.63
CA SER A 19 -22.72 -42.03 -7.97
C SER A 19 -21.60 -41.31 -7.23
N VAL A 20 -21.07 -40.23 -7.82
CA VAL A 20 -20.18 -39.30 -7.12
C VAL A 20 -21.03 -38.65 -6.03
N ALA A 21 -20.90 -39.14 -4.80
CA ALA A 21 -21.34 -38.41 -3.62
C ALA A 21 -20.48 -37.14 -3.55
N ARG A 22 -21.06 -36.02 -3.96
CA ARG A 22 -20.50 -34.69 -3.73
C ARG A 22 -20.59 -34.47 -2.21
N SER A 23 -19.47 -34.64 -1.53
CA SER A 23 -19.31 -34.15 -0.17
C SER A 23 -19.41 -32.63 -0.25
N ASP A 24 -20.53 -32.07 0.20
CA ASP A 24 -20.65 -30.63 0.46
C ASP A 24 -19.70 -30.30 1.61
N GLU A 25 -18.44 -30.04 1.26
CA GLU A 25 -17.46 -29.45 2.17
C GLU A 25 -17.89 -28.01 2.40
N LYS A 26 -18.73 -27.83 3.40
CA LYS A 26 -19.15 -26.55 3.94
C LYS A 26 -17.91 -25.91 4.56
N THR A 27 -17.18 -25.13 3.78
CA THR A 27 -16.14 -24.23 4.27
C THR A 27 -16.72 -23.47 5.46
N PRO A 28 -16.15 -23.59 6.66
CA PRO A 28 -16.55 -22.73 7.75
C PRO A 28 -16.23 -21.31 7.30
N ASP A 29 -17.26 -20.47 7.25
CA ASP A 29 -17.14 -19.02 7.17
C ASP A 29 -16.34 -18.59 8.41
N SER A 30 -15.01 -18.63 8.30
CA SER A 30 -14.11 -18.08 9.29
C SER A 30 -14.20 -16.58 9.14
N GLN A 31 -15.26 -16.00 9.70
CA GLN A 31 -15.25 -14.63 10.15
C GLN A 31 -14.12 -14.56 11.17
N ALA A 32 -12.93 -14.22 10.68
CA ALA A 32 -11.84 -13.81 11.53
C ALA A 32 -12.38 -12.60 12.31
N GLU A 33 -12.70 -12.82 13.58
CA GLU A 33 -13.07 -11.73 14.50
C GLU A 33 -11.94 -10.72 14.44
N ALA A 34 -12.21 -9.57 13.81
CA ALA A 34 -11.29 -8.45 13.77
C ALA A 34 -10.91 -8.13 15.22
N LYS A 35 -9.61 -8.13 15.52
CA LYS A 35 -9.14 -7.76 16.85
C LYS A 35 -9.74 -6.40 17.23
N PRO A 36 -10.25 -6.22 18.46
CA PRO A 36 -10.73 -4.92 18.89
C PRO A 36 -9.59 -3.91 18.76
N ALA A 37 -9.69 -2.99 17.81
CA ALA A 37 -8.71 -1.94 17.64
C ALA A 37 -8.71 -1.08 18.91
N MET A 38 -7.60 -1.10 19.65
CA MET A 38 -7.44 -0.22 20.80
C MET A 38 -7.33 1.21 20.27
N VAL A 39 -8.32 2.05 20.56
CA VAL A 39 -8.26 3.47 20.18
C VAL A 39 -7.19 4.18 21.03
N PRO A 40 -6.11 4.70 20.42
CA PRO A 40 -5.01 5.32 21.14
C PRO A 40 -5.41 6.67 21.75
N THR A 41 -4.70 7.08 22.81
CA THR A 41 -4.62 8.51 23.21
C THR A 41 -3.98 9.35 22.10
N LEU A 42 -4.18 10.66 22.14
CA LEU A 42 -3.51 11.58 21.21
C LEU A 42 -1.99 11.41 21.18
N ASP A 43 -1.33 11.28 22.34
CA ASP A 43 0.13 11.11 22.38
C ASP A 43 0.60 9.78 21.80
N GLN A 44 -0.18 8.71 22.03
CA GLN A 44 0.07 7.41 21.39
C GLN A 44 -0.10 7.49 19.88
N ALA A 45 -1.15 8.16 19.39
CA ALA A 45 -1.39 8.35 17.96
C ALA A 45 -0.29 9.19 17.30
N ARG A 46 0.14 10.29 17.95
CA ARG A 46 1.27 11.10 17.47
C ARG A 46 2.53 10.26 17.34
N ARG A 47 2.89 9.52 18.39
CA ARG A 47 4.07 8.66 18.39
C ARG A 47 3.99 7.56 17.32
N GLN A 48 2.82 6.93 17.17
CA GLN A 48 2.58 5.92 16.14
C GLN A 48 2.75 6.51 14.73
N ALA A 49 2.20 7.70 14.48
CA ALA A 49 2.33 8.39 13.19
C ALA A 49 3.80 8.76 12.89
N GLU A 50 4.59 9.20 13.86
CA GLU A 50 6.02 9.48 13.66
C GLU A 50 6.81 8.21 13.26
N ILE A 51 6.55 7.09 13.92
CA ILE A 51 7.20 5.81 13.61
C ILE A 51 6.81 5.35 12.21
N LEU A 52 5.51 5.34 11.90
CA LEU A 52 5.00 4.96 10.58
C LEU A 52 5.56 5.88 9.48
N HIS A 53 5.64 7.20 9.74
CA HIS A 53 6.24 8.15 8.81
C HIS A 53 7.70 7.79 8.52
N THR A 54 8.48 7.56 9.57
CA THR A 54 9.90 7.18 9.44
C THR A 54 10.04 5.87 8.64
N ALA A 55 9.24 4.86 8.97
CA ALA A 55 9.28 3.56 8.32
C ALA A 55 8.90 3.65 6.82
N MET A 56 7.81 4.35 6.49
CA MET A 56 7.34 4.47 5.11
C MET A 56 8.25 5.37 4.27
N HIS A 57 8.77 6.46 4.86
CA HIS A 57 9.78 7.29 4.23
C HIS A 57 11.02 6.47 3.86
N ALA A 58 11.63 5.79 4.85
CA ALA A 58 12.84 5.01 4.63
C ALA A 58 12.62 3.86 3.64
N THR A 59 11.48 3.17 3.75
CA THR A 59 11.10 2.10 2.81
C THR A 59 11.00 2.64 1.38
N LEU A 60 10.31 3.76 1.17
CA LEU A 60 10.17 4.37 -0.15
C LEU A 60 11.56 4.73 -0.72
N GLN A 61 12.44 5.35 0.08
CA GLN A 61 13.80 5.68 -0.37
C GLN A 61 14.59 4.44 -0.79
N VAL A 62 14.57 3.39 0.03
CA VAL A 62 15.32 2.16 -0.24
C VAL A 62 14.78 1.46 -1.48
N VAL A 63 13.46 1.27 -1.57
CA VAL A 63 12.82 0.61 -2.70
C VAL A 63 13.09 1.37 -3.99
N HIS A 64 12.89 2.68 -3.97
CA HIS A 64 13.09 3.50 -5.15
C HIS A 64 14.56 3.58 -5.57
N HIS A 65 15.50 3.66 -4.63
CA HIS A 65 16.92 3.79 -4.98
C HIS A 65 17.55 2.46 -5.42
N ARG A 66 17.13 1.34 -4.81
CA ARG A 66 17.80 0.04 -5.02
C ARG A 66 17.09 -0.89 -6.00
N TYR A 67 15.79 -0.73 -6.20
CA TYR A 67 14.98 -1.72 -6.94
C TYR A 67 14.20 -1.14 -8.11
N TYR A 68 13.98 0.17 -8.15
CA TYR A 68 13.28 0.78 -9.28
C TYR A 68 14.25 1.07 -10.43
N GLN A 69 13.90 0.57 -11.62
CA GLN A 69 14.60 0.82 -12.87
C GLN A 69 13.61 1.41 -13.87
N GLU A 70 13.91 2.60 -14.36
CA GLU A 70 13.00 3.41 -15.20
C GLU A 70 12.68 2.73 -16.53
N ASP A 71 13.67 2.06 -17.13
CA ASP A 71 13.63 1.43 -18.44
C ASP A 71 13.02 0.01 -18.45
N GLU A 72 12.79 -0.58 -17.27
CA GLU A 72 12.25 -1.93 -17.13
C GLU A 72 10.71 -1.97 -17.05
N GLY A 73 10.03 -0.81 -17.06
CA GLY A 73 8.56 -0.75 -17.00
C GLY A 73 7.97 -1.24 -15.68
N LEU A 74 8.77 -1.26 -14.60
CA LEU A 74 8.35 -1.65 -13.27
C LEU A 74 7.31 -0.67 -12.69
N LEU A 75 6.46 -1.16 -11.79
CA LEU A 75 5.53 -0.30 -11.06
C LEU A 75 6.29 0.73 -10.22
N LEU A 76 5.74 1.95 -10.15
CA LEU A 76 6.31 3.01 -9.32
C LEU A 76 6.30 2.58 -7.85
N PRO A 77 7.41 2.72 -7.10
CA PRO A 77 7.47 2.35 -5.69
C PRO A 77 6.36 2.94 -4.83
N ALA A 78 6.02 4.22 -5.06
CA ALA A 78 4.92 4.88 -4.35
C ALA A 78 3.55 4.25 -4.65
N ALA A 79 3.34 3.72 -5.86
CA ALA A 79 2.12 3.02 -6.22
C ALA A 79 2.06 1.64 -5.56
N THR A 80 3.15 0.88 -5.57
CA THR A 80 3.23 -0.43 -4.92
C THR A 80 2.99 -0.35 -3.41
N LEU A 81 3.52 0.68 -2.74
CA LEU A 81 3.29 0.87 -1.30
C LEU A 81 1.83 1.19 -0.94
N LYS A 82 0.95 1.52 -1.89
CA LYS A 82 -0.50 1.66 -1.62
C LYS A 82 -1.13 0.35 -1.12
N GLU A 83 -0.58 -0.80 -1.47
CA GLU A 83 -1.04 -2.10 -0.94
C GLU A 83 -0.76 -2.22 0.55
N VAL A 84 0.40 -1.74 1.01
CA VAL A 84 0.74 -1.66 2.45
C VAL A 84 -0.21 -0.71 3.16
N PHE A 85 -0.57 0.41 2.53
CA PHE A 85 -1.50 1.38 3.12
C PHE A 85 -2.91 0.79 3.27
N ALA A 86 -3.37 0.04 2.28
CA ALA A 86 -4.66 -0.65 2.35
C ALA A 86 -4.70 -1.68 3.47
N GLU A 87 -3.60 -2.42 3.70
CA GLU A 87 -3.54 -3.38 4.80
C GLU A 87 -3.52 -2.69 6.17
N LEU A 88 -2.79 -1.57 6.33
CA LEU A 88 -2.81 -0.76 7.55
C LEU A 88 -4.20 -0.19 7.85
N GLU A 89 -4.94 0.22 6.82
CA GLU A 89 -6.32 0.68 6.99
C GLU A 89 -7.24 -0.47 7.41
N LYS A 90 -7.10 -1.64 6.76
CA LYS A 90 -7.91 -2.83 7.03
C LYS A 90 -7.68 -3.42 8.42
N GLU A 91 -6.42 -3.59 8.81
CA GLU A 91 -6.04 -4.30 10.04
C GLU A 91 -5.98 -3.38 11.27
N GLU A 92 -5.59 -2.11 11.08
CA GLU A 92 -5.32 -1.19 12.19
C GLU A 92 -6.21 0.07 12.16
N GLY A 93 -7.03 0.26 11.13
CA GLY A 93 -7.84 1.47 10.97
C GLY A 93 -7.02 2.75 10.73
N VAL A 94 -5.76 2.61 10.32
CA VAL A 94 -4.83 3.73 10.10
C VAL A 94 -4.71 4.01 8.61
N THR A 95 -5.12 5.20 8.18
CA THR A 95 -5.06 5.58 6.76
C THR A 95 -3.77 6.32 6.44
N LEU A 96 -3.10 5.93 5.35
CA LEU A 96 -1.91 6.59 4.83
C LEU A 96 -2.15 7.10 3.41
N ARG A 97 -1.61 8.28 3.09
CA ARG A 97 -1.72 8.84 1.73
C ARG A 97 -0.52 9.70 1.35
N TRP A 98 -0.01 9.50 0.15
CA TRP A 98 0.98 10.41 -0.44
C TRP A 98 0.36 11.76 -0.76
N LEU A 99 1.16 12.81 -0.59
CA LEU A 99 0.78 14.20 -0.84
C LEU A 99 1.83 14.85 -1.76
N ALA A 100 1.38 15.43 -2.87
CA ALA A 100 2.23 16.26 -3.70
C ALA A 100 2.41 17.64 -3.02
N VAL A 101 3.65 18.07 -2.83
CA VAL A 101 3.99 19.36 -2.19
C VAL A 101 4.80 20.23 -3.15
N GLU A 102 5.91 19.70 -3.66
CA GLU A 102 6.74 20.30 -4.70
C GLU A 102 6.92 19.37 -5.90
N GLY A 103 7.26 19.96 -7.05
CA GLY A 103 7.44 19.23 -8.31
C GLY A 103 6.12 18.88 -9.00
N GLN A 104 6.21 18.02 -10.02
CA GLN A 104 5.09 17.53 -10.79
C GLN A 104 4.24 16.56 -9.97
N VAL A 105 2.92 16.69 -10.09
CA VAL A 105 1.97 15.70 -9.57
C VAL A 105 2.04 14.46 -10.46
N MET A 106 2.79 13.44 -10.01
CA MET A 106 2.97 12.18 -10.75
C MET A 106 1.70 11.33 -10.79
N ASN A 107 0.84 11.48 -9.79
CA ASN A 107 -0.47 10.85 -9.72
C ASN A 107 -1.46 11.83 -9.09
N THR A 108 -2.59 12.08 -9.77
CA THR A 108 -3.64 12.99 -9.31
C THR A 108 -4.24 12.61 -7.95
N ASP A 109 -4.15 11.34 -7.56
CA ASP A 109 -4.52 10.88 -6.22
C ASP A 109 -3.74 11.59 -5.11
N HIS A 110 -2.55 12.10 -5.40
CA HIS A 110 -1.66 12.72 -4.44
C HIS A 110 -1.91 14.23 -4.29
N SER A 111 -2.76 14.82 -5.13
CA SER A 111 -3.17 16.22 -4.97
C SER A 111 -3.87 16.45 -3.63
N ALA A 112 -3.75 17.66 -3.09
CA ALA A 112 -4.50 18.07 -1.91
C ALA A 112 -6.01 18.15 -2.24
N ARG A 113 -6.84 17.60 -1.35
CA ARG A 113 -8.29 17.41 -1.53
C ARG A 113 -9.10 18.29 -0.58
N ASP A 114 -8.65 18.41 0.66
CA ASP A 114 -9.36 19.16 1.71
C ASP A 114 -8.52 20.32 2.26
N GLU A 115 -9.05 21.03 3.26
CA GLU A 115 -8.38 22.18 3.86
C GLU A 115 -7.12 21.80 4.64
N PHE A 116 -7.18 20.74 5.45
CA PHE A 116 -6.01 20.21 6.16
C PHE A 116 -4.86 19.96 5.18
N GLU A 117 -5.14 19.35 4.03
CA GLU A 117 -4.13 19.00 3.05
C GLU A 117 -3.53 20.23 2.35
N ARG A 118 -4.34 21.24 2.07
CA ARG A 118 -3.85 22.51 1.51
C ARG A 118 -2.94 23.24 2.50
N GLU A 119 -3.31 23.26 3.78
CA GLU A 119 -2.47 23.85 4.84
C GLU A 119 -1.21 23.02 5.09
N ALA A 120 -1.31 21.69 5.04
CA ALA A 120 -0.15 20.80 5.09
C ALA A 120 0.84 21.07 3.95
N VAL A 121 0.36 21.22 2.71
CA VAL A 121 1.22 21.60 1.56
C VAL A 121 1.94 22.91 1.84
N LYS A 122 1.24 23.95 2.30
CA LYS A 122 1.84 25.25 2.64
C LYS A 122 2.90 25.10 3.74
N ALA A 123 2.58 24.38 4.80
CA ALA A 123 3.46 24.14 5.94
C ALA A 123 4.75 23.42 5.51
N LEU A 124 4.62 22.29 4.82
CA LEU A 124 5.76 21.50 4.36
C LEU A 124 6.61 22.26 3.34
N LYS A 125 5.98 22.97 2.40
CA LYS A 125 6.68 23.83 1.44
C LYS A 125 7.46 24.98 2.10
N SER A 126 7.00 25.45 3.26
CA SER A 126 7.73 26.45 4.06
C SER A 126 8.88 25.86 4.90
N GLY A 127 9.15 24.56 4.78
CA GLY A 127 10.23 23.87 5.48
C GLY A 127 9.87 23.37 6.87
N LYS A 128 8.58 23.36 7.26
CA LYS A 128 8.15 22.74 8.53
C LYS A 128 8.32 21.23 8.45
N LEU A 129 8.72 20.63 9.57
CA LEU A 129 8.92 19.18 9.69
C LEU A 129 7.61 18.40 9.79
N GLU A 130 6.51 19.08 10.10
CA GLU A 130 5.17 18.49 10.15
C GLU A 130 4.06 19.54 10.17
N TYR A 131 2.85 19.08 9.89
CA TYR A 131 1.59 19.77 10.15
C TYR A 131 0.60 18.76 10.76
N GLU A 132 0.01 19.08 11.90
CA GLU A 132 -0.91 18.20 12.62
C GLU A 132 -2.22 18.90 12.98
N GLN A 133 -3.30 18.12 13.04
CA GLN A 133 -4.62 18.58 13.46
C GLN A 133 -5.40 17.41 14.05
N VAL A 134 -6.26 17.69 15.03
CA VAL A 134 -7.28 16.75 15.51
C VAL A 134 -8.64 17.30 15.13
N GLU A 135 -9.45 16.49 14.46
CA GLU A 135 -10.80 16.86 14.07
C GLU A 135 -11.70 15.61 14.07
N ASN A 136 -12.92 15.73 14.62
CA ASN A 136 -13.93 14.66 14.62
C ASN A 136 -13.40 13.29 15.09
N GLY A 137 -12.62 13.27 16.17
CA GLY A 137 -12.05 12.04 16.74
C GLY A 137 -10.93 11.42 15.88
N THR A 138 -10.38 12.15 14.92
CA THR A 138 -9.26 11.71 14.09
C THR A 138 -8.07 12.64 14.25
N TYR A 139 -6.92 12.08 14.60
CA TYR A 139 -5.65 12.76 14.51
C TYR A 139 -5.08 12.61 13.10
N ARG A 140 -4.68 13.73 12.47
CA ARG A 140 -4.04 13.75 11.16
C ARG A 140 -2.68 14.41 11.28
N ARG A 141 -1.66 13.78 10.69
CA ARG A 141 -0.29 14.29 10.58
C ARG A 141 0.16 14.26 9.14
N ALA A 142 0.72 15.36 8.64
CA ALA A 142 1.48 15.40 7.39
C ALA A 142 2.96 15.58 7.71
N GLY A 143 3.80 14.68 7.21
CA GLY A 143 5.26 14.76 7.32
C GLY A 143 5.94 14.80 5.94
N PRO A 144 7.16 15.35 5.83
CA PRO A 144 7.87 15.48 4.58
C PRO A 144 8.47 14.15 4.09
N ILE A 145 8.30 13.89 2.80
CA ILE A 145 9.04 12.88 2.05
C ILE A 145 10.07 13.58 1.19
N THR A 146 11.35 13.38 1.49
CA THR A 146 12.46 13.93 0.70
C THR A 146 12.49 13.31 -0.69
N LEU A 147 12.42 14.16 -1.70
CA LEU A 147 12.70 13.81 -3.08
C LEU A 147 14.16 14.16 -3.35
N SER A 148 15.04 13.16 -3.19
CA SER A 148 16.47 13.31 -3.46
C SER A 148 16.74 13.44 -4.96
N ASN A 149 17.96 13.81 -5.35
CA ASN A 149 18.35 14.00 -6.77
C ASN A 149 17.93 12.85 -7.71
N HIS A 150 17.91 11.59 -7.24
CA HIS A 150 17.43 10.47 -8.04
C HIS A 150 15.93 10.59 -8.35
N CYS A 151 15.12 10.96 -7.36
CA CYS A 151 13.68 11.19 -7.49
C CYS A 151 13.37 12.38 -8.42
N LEU A 152 14.24 13.39 -8.45
CA LEU A 152 14.02 14.61 -9.25
C LEU A 152 14.03 14.36 -10.76
N LYS A 153 14.56 13.23 -11.25
CA LYS A 153 14.51 12.88 -12.67
C LYS A 153 13.07 12.87 -13.21
N CYS A 154 12.15 12.30 -12.44
CA CYS A 154 10.75 12.18 -12.84
C CYS A 154 9.89 13.28 -12.19
N HIS A 155 10.18 13.68 -10.96
CA HIS A 155 9.37 14.67 -10.24
C HIS A 155 9.63 16.11 -10.67
N VAL A 156 10.82 16.41 -11.24
CA VAL A 156 11.19 17.76 -11.70
C VAL A 156 12.04 17.63 -12.98
N PRO A 157 11.43 17.22 -14.12
CA PRO A 157 12.19 16.91 -15.33
C PRO A 157 13.03 18.09 -15.83
N ASP A 158 12.52 19.32 -15.68
CA ASP A 158 13.21 20.55 -16.08
C ASP A 158 14.06 21.20 -14.97
N ARG A 159 14.49 20.42 -13.96
CA ARG A 159 15.22 20.95 -12.80
C ARG A 159 16.46 21.74 -13.19
N LYS A 160 16.69 22.83 -12.45
CA LYS A 160 17.89 23.69 -12.56
C LYS A 160 18.90 23.47 -11.43
N SER A 161 18.51 22.73 -10.40
CA SER A 161 19.40 22.32 -9.30
C SER A 161 19.14 20.86 -8.91
N THR A 162 20.08 20.28 -8.17
CA THR A 162 19.97 18.95 -7.55
C THR A 162 19.57 19.02 -6.07
N GLU A 163 19.21 20.22 -5.59
CA GLU A 163 18.68 20.40 -4.25
C GLU A 163 17.41 19.59 -4.09
N ASP A 164 17.23 19.01 -2.91
CA ASP A 164 16.08 18.19 -2.61
C ASP A 164 14.75 18.96 -2.78
N ARG A 165 13.69 18.21 -3.03
CA ARG A 165 12.32 18.72 -3.01
C ARG A 165 11.50 17.95 -1.99
N THR A 166 10.36 18.51 -1.65
CA THR A 166 9.46 17.96 -0.66
C THR A 166 8.25 17.34 -1.35
N ALA A 167 7.96 16.09 -1.03
CA ALA A 167 6.62 15.52 -1.08
C ALA A 167 6.11 15.34 0.36
N GLY A 168 4.93 14.77 0.54
CA GLY A 168 4.37 14.50 1.86
C GLY A 168 3.80 13.11 2.02
N LEU A 169 3.70 12.67 3.27
CA LEU A 169 2.90 11.53 3.68
C LEU A 169 1.93 12.01 4.76
N ILE A 170 0.65 11.75 4.53
CA ILE A 170 -0.42 11.96 5.50
C ILE A 170 -0.70 10.65 6.20
N ILE A 171 -0.86 10.71 7.52
CA ILE A 171 -1.24 9.61 8.38
C ILE A 171 -2.44 10.06 9.20
N SER A 172 -3.51 9.28 9.18
CA SER A 172 -4.75 9.51 9.92
C SER A 172 -4.99 8.36 10.90
N ILE A 173 -5.19 8.67 12.17
CA ILE A 173 -5.37 7.70 13.25
C ILE A 173 -6.61 8.11 14.08
N PRO A 174 -7.61 7.24 14.25
CA PRO A 174 -8.70 7.47 15.19
C PRO A 174 -8.15 7.63 16.63
N VAL A 175 -8.67 8.60 17.39
CA VAL A 175 -8.26 8.88 18.76
C VAL A 175 -9.44 8.96 19.71
N LYS A 176 -9.19 8.65 20.98
CA LYS A 176 -10.18 8.72 22.07
C LYS A 176 -10.20 10.08 22.77
#